data_AF-A0A7W8EBH3-F1
#
_entry.id   AF-A0A7W8EBH3-F1
#
_cell.length_a   1.000
_cell.length_b   1.000
_cell.length_c   1.000
_cell.angle_alpha   90.00
_cell.angle_beta   90.00
_cell.angle_gamma   90.00
#
_symmetry.space_group_name_H-M   'P 1'
#
loop_
_entity.id
_entity.type
_entity.pdbx_description
1 polymer ?
#
loop_
_entity_poly.entity_id
_entity_poly.type
_entity_poly.pdbx_seq_one_letter_code
_entity_poly.pdbx_strand_id
1 'polypeptide(L)'
;MRHSRVIIALAAAAAVIGGLGFVHPFGNPRVEPGKGLDTLLVHASMSADAKKILISKCADCHSNETRWPVYALLAPGSWLIEWDIVEARKKLNLSSWDQMAADEQEQMIGEIIHEAKAGEMPPSQYRLLHLKSQLTTQDVATLSSMQTSEAPQASTSSSGDAARGKMVFEKRCMGCHTMEADREGPRLAGVFGRKAGSVAGFNYSAGLKKSGITWDEASLERWLTDPDMMVPDNNMSIGVPRAQERSDLIAYFKQFK
;
A
#
# COMPACT_ATOMS: atom_id res chain seq x y z
N MET A 1 24.66 -45.96 -22.48
CA MET A 1 23.27 -45.86 -21.95
C MET A 1 23.09 -44.81 -20.85
N ARG A 2 23.99 -44.69 -19.85
CA ARG A 2 23.85 -43.73 -18.73
C ARG A 2 24.00 -42.26 -19.17
N HIS A 3 24.94 -41.96 -20.08
CA HIS A 3 25.14 -40.61 -20.63
C HIS A 3 23.93 -40.11 -21.45
N SER A 4 23.33 -40.96 -22.28
CA SER A 4 22.15 -40.61 -23.08
C SER A 4 20.93 -40.27 -22.22
N ARG A 5 20.74 -40.97 -21.09
CA ARG A 5 19.64 -40.68 -20.14
C ARG A 5 19.82 -39.33 -19.43
N VAL A 6 21.05 -38.96 -19.08
CA VAL A 6 21.36 -37.66 -18.47
C VAL A 6 21.14 -36.51 -19.46
N ILE A 7 21.58 -36.68 -20.72
CA ILE A 7 21.36 -35.65 -21.76
C ILE A 7 19.87 -35.44 -22.03
N ILE A 8 19.09 -36.50 -22.14
CA ILE A 8 17.63 -36.42 -22.35
C ILE A 8 16.94 -35.75 -21.15
N ALA A 9 17.33 -36.08 -19.92
CA ALA A 9 16.77 -35.46 -18.71
C ALA A 9 17.10 -33.95 -18.63
N LEU A 10 18.33 -33.56 -18.96
CA LEU A 10 18.73 -32.14 -18.99
C LEU A 10 18.00 -31.37 -20.10
N ALA A 11 17.83 -31.96 -21.28
CA ALA A 11 17.08 -31.34 -22.38
C ALA A 11 15.59 -31.18 -22.04
N ALA A 12 14.99 -32.18 -21.40
CA ALA A 12 13.60 -32.11 -20.95
C ALA A 12 13.42 -31.03 -19.85
N ALA A 13 14.33 -30.95 -18.88
CA ALA A 13 14.30 -29.90 -17.86
C ALA A 13 14.46 -28.50 -18.47
N ALA A 14 15.37 -28.32 -19.43
CA ALA A 14 15.54 -27.05 -20.14
C ALA A 14 14.30 -26.66 -20.95
N ALA A 15 13.63 -27.62 -21.60
CA ALA A 15 12.39 -27.37 -22.33
C ALA A 15 11.22 -26.98 -21.40
N VAL A 16 11.10 -27.62 -20.23
CA VAL A 16 10.11 -27.24 -19.21
C VAL A 16 10.38 -25.83 -18.67
N ILE A 17 11.63 -25.53 -18.29
CA ILE A 17 12.00 -24.20 -17.78
C ILE A 17 11.77 -23.12 -18.85
N GLY A 18 12.13 -23.39 -20.11
CA GLY A 18 11.88 -22.49 -21.23
C GLY A 18 10.39 -22.26 -21.49
N GLY A 19 9.57 -23.31 -21.38
CA GLY A 19 8.11 -23.21 -21.51
C GLY A 19 7.45 -22.42 -20.38
N LEU A 20 7.92 -22.58 -19.13
CA LEU A 20 7.41 -21.84 -17.97
C LEU A 20 7.68 -20.33 -18.06
N GLY A 21 8.72 -19.90 -18.77
CA GLY A 21 9.01 -18.49 -19.01
C GLY A 21 7.95 -17.74 -19.83
N PHE A 22 7.09 -18.44 -20.58
CA PHE A 22 5.98 -17.85 -21.33
C PHE A 22 4.66 -17.78 -20.54
N VAL A 23 4.64 -18.35 -19.34
CA VAL A 23 3.47 -18.33 -18.46
C VAL A 23 3.61 -17.14 -17.52
N HIS A 24 2.59 -16.30 -17.45
CA HIS A 24 2.54 -15.10 -16.60
C HIS A 24 1.33 -15.17 -15.66
N PRO A 25 1.39 -15.96 -14.58
CA PRO A 25 0.22 -16.31 -13.78
C PRO A 25 -0.41 -15.13 -13.05
N PHE A 26 0.34 -14.04 -12.84
CA PHE A 26 -0.10 -12.86 -12.10
C PHE A 26 -0.31 -11.63 -13.00
N GLY A 27 -0.28 -11.80 -14.32
CA GLY A 27 -0.29 -10.72 -15.30
C GLY A 27 1.09 -10.49 -15.93
N ASN A 28 1.10 -9.86 -17.11
CA ASN A 28 2.32 -9.62 -17.87
C ASN A 28 2.62 -8.11 -17.96
N PRO A 29 3.27 -7.51 -16.94
CA PRO A 29 3.58 -6.08 -16.93
C PRO A 29 4.55 -5.63 -18.03
N ARG A 30 5.11 -6.57 -18.82
CA ARG A 30 6.06 -6.31 -19.93
C ARG A 30 5.38 -5.92 -21.23
N VAL A 31 4.10 -6.24 -21.40
CA VAL A 31 3.33 -5.88 -22.61
C VAL A 31 2.52 -4.59 -22.44
N GLU A 32 2.53 -4.01 -21.23
CA GLU A 32 1.93 -2.70 -20.98
C GLU A 32 2.73 -1.63 -21.73
N PRO A 33 2.09 -0.79 -22.57
CA PRO A 33 2.81 0.15 -23.41
C PRO A 33 3.45 1.26 -22.56
N GLY A 34 4.78 1.36 -22.67
CA GLY A 34 5.53 2.54 -22.25
C GLY A 34 5.44 3.66 -23.29
N LYS A 35 5.50 4.91 -22.83
CA LYS A 35 5.55 6.13 -23.65
C LYS A 35 6.93 6.80 -23.64
N GLY A 36 7.88 6.30 -22.84
CA GLY A 36 9.22 6.85 -22.64
C GLY A 36 9.38 7.50 -21.26
N LEU A 37 10.55 7.34 -20.64
CA LEU A 37 10.87 7.91 -19.31
C LEU A 37 10.78 9.45 -19.28
N ASP A 38 11.03 10.09 -20.41
CA ASP A 38 10.91 11.54 -20.62
C ASP A 38 9.47 12.05 -20.56
N THR A 39 8.49 11.16 -20.74
CA THR A 39 7.06 11.49 -20.65
C THR A 39 6.50 11.34 -19.23
N LEU A 40 7.26 10.77 -18.29
CA LEU A 40 6.82 10.62 -16.91
C LEU A 40 6.86 11.96 -16.18
N LEU A 41 5.77 12.28 -15.46
CA LEU A 41 5.68 13.43 -14.56
C LEU A 41 5.92 14.78 -15.26
N VAL A 42 5.65 14.89 -16.56
CA VAL A 42 5.89 16.11 -17.35
C VAL A 42 5.14 17.29 -16.74
N HIS A 43 3.85 17.10 -16.43
CA HIS A 43 2.98 18.13 -15.87
C HIS A 43 2.95 18.14 -14.34
N ALA A 44 3.72 17.27 -13.68
CA ALA A 44 3.72 17.20 -12.23
C ALA A 44 4.26 18.49 -11.59
N SER A 45 3.52 19.02 -10.62
CA SER A 45 3.86 20.20 -9.82
C SER A 45 4.90 19.86 -8.75
N MET A 46 6.14 19.55 -9.18
CA MET A 46 7.24 19.20 -8.27
C MET A 46 8.60 19.62 -8.84
N SER A 47 9.61 19.70 -7.97
CA SER A 47 10.97 20.06 -8.35
C SER A 47 11.59 19.05 -9.33
N ALA A 48 12.53 19.52 -10.17
CA ALA A 48 13.23 18.66 -11.12
C ALA A 48 14.00 17.51 -10.42
N ASP A 49 14.58 17.80 -9.24
CA ASP A 49 15.29 16.80 -8.45
C ASP A 49 14.35 15.71 -7.92
N ALA A 50 13.14 16.08 -7.50
CA ALA A 50 12.14 15.13 -7.07
C ALA A 50 11.68 14.22 -8.23
N LYS A 51 11.43 14.79 -9.41
CA LYS A 51 11.12 13.99 -10.62
C LYS A 51 12.25 13.01 -10.93
N LYS A 52 13.50 13.47 -10.85
CA LYS A 52 14.68 12.62 -11.08
C LYS A 52 14.76 11.46 -10.09
N ILE A 53 14.45 11.70 -8.80
CA ILE A 53 14.42 10.63 -7.79
C ILE A 53 13.31 9.63 -8.12
N LEU A 54 12.08 10.08 -8.37
CA LEU A 54 10.96 9.19 -8.70
C LEU A 54 11.25 8.33 -9.94
N ILE A 55 11.80 8.94 -10.99
CA ILE A 55 12.15 8.24 -12.22
C ILE A 55 13.31 7.25 -12.01
N SER A 56 14.33 7.62 -11.24
CA SER A 56 15.52 6.77 -11.06
C SER A 56 15.34 5.67 -10.03
N LYS A 57 14.50 5.88 -9.00
CA LYS A 57 14.35 4.98 -7.85
C LYS A 57 13.05 4.19 -7.86
N CYS A 58 11.97 4.75 -8.42
CA CYS A 58 10.62 4.18 -8.30
C CYS A 58 10.06 3.65 -9.62
N ALA A 59 10.38 4.27 -10.77
CA ALA A 59 9.75 3.96 -12.06
C ALA A 59 9.93 2.51 -12.51
N ASP A 60 11.01 1.83 -12.13
CA ASP A 60 11.21 0.43 -12.53
C ASP A 60 10.08 -0.49 -12.00
N CYS A 61 9.42 -0.14 -10.90
CA CYS A 61 8.26 -0.89 -10.39
C CYS A 61 6.95 -0.14 -10.57
N HIS A 62 6.97 1.19 -10.39
CA HIS A 62 5.79 2.05 -10.38
C HIS A 62 5.52 2.74 -11.72
N SER A 63 6.04 2.26 -12.85
CA SER A 63 5.67 2.79 -14.17
C SER A 63 5.70 1.71 -15.23
N ASN A 64 5.14 2.02 -16.40
CA ASN A 64 5.20 1.16 -17.58
C ASN A 64 6.59 1.18 -18.25
N GLU A 65 7.54 1.98 -17.75
CA GLU A 65 8.91 2.13 -18.24
C GLU A 65 9.91 1.19 -17.53
N THR A 66 9.43 0.01 -17.10
CA THR A 66 10.25 -0.91 -16.30
C THR A 66 11.49 -1.38 -17.06
N ARG A 67 12.66 -1.14 -16.46
CA ARG A 67 13.90 -1.80 -16.89
C ARG A 67 14.01 -3.18 -16.28
N TRP A 68 13.84 -4.19 -17.11
CA TRP A 68 13.90 -5.57 -16.68
C TRP A 68 15.35 -6.07 -16.58
N PRO A 69 15.79 -6.51 -15.40
CA PRO A 69 17.09 -7.13 -15.25
C PRO A 69 17.08 -8.55 -15.85
N VAL A 70 18.24 -9.04 -16.28
CA VAL A 70 18.35 -10.35 -16.95
C VAL A 70 17.85 -11.53 -16.11
N TYR A 71 18.01 -11.45 -14.77
CA TYR A 71 17.52 -12.50 -13.87
C TYR A 71 15.99 -12.50 -13.71
N ALA A 72 15.30 -11.46 -14.17
CA ALA A 72 13.84 -11.45 -14.21
C ALA A 72 13.26 -12.26 -15.39
N LEU A 73 14.11 -12.90 -16.22
CA LEU A 73 13.66 -13.64 -17.40
C LEU A 73 13.36 -15.12 -17.12
N LEU A 74 13.70 -15.65 -15.94
CA LEU A 74 13.56 -17.08 -15.65
C LEU A 74 12.62 -17.33 -14.46
N ALA A 75 11.69 -18.26 -14.65
CA ALA A 75 10.81 -18.73 -13.60
C ALA A 75 11.59 -19.54 -12.54
N PRO A 76 11.15 -19.55 -11.26
CA PRO A 76 9.99 -18.82 -10.72
C PRO A 76 10.29 -17.36 -10.32
N GLY A 77 11.55 -16.92 -10.39
CA GLY A 77 11.95 -15.56 -9.98
C GLY A 77 11.27 -14.47 -10.80
N SER A 78 11.08 -14.70 -12.11
CA SER A 78 10.33 -13.80 -12.99
C SER A 78 8.90 -13.57 -12.50
N TRP A 79 8.21 -14.61 -12.02
CA TRP A 79 6.82 -14.52 -11.56
C TRP A 79 6.69 -13.71 -10.27
N LEU A 80 7.65 -13.83 -9.35
CA LEU A 80 7.67 -13.02 -8.12
C LEU A 80 7.83 -11.54 -8.44
N ILE A 81 8.76 -11.20 -9.33
CA ILE A 81 8.98 -9.81 -9.75
C ILE A 81 7.75 -9.28 -10.51
N GLU A 82 7.14 -10.09 -11.37
CA GLU A 82 5.92 -9.72 -12.09
C GLU A 82 4.77 -9.45 -11.11
N TRP A 83 4.58 -10.30 -10.11
CA TRP A 83 3.59 -10.09 -9.05
C TRP A 83 3.84 -8.80 -8.28
N ASP A 84 5.08 -8.57 -7.82
CA ASP A 84 5.46 -7.35 -7.09
C ASP A 84 5.15 -6.09 -7.91
N ILE A 85 5.49 -6.09 -9.21
CA ILE A 85 5.26 -4.94 -10.10
C ILE A 85 3.76 -4.74 -10.35
N VAL A 86 3.00 -5.80 -10.62
CA VAL A 86 1.56 -5.70 -10.85
C VAL A 86 0.85 -5.15 -9.60
N GLU A 87 1.19 -5.63 -8.40
CA GLU A 87 0.62 -5.11 -7.15
C GLU A 87 1.07 -3.67 -6.85
N ALA A 88 2.34 -3.33 -7.11
CA ALA A 88 2.86 -1.98 -6.95
C ALA A 88 2.14 -0.97 -7.85
N ARG A 89 1.93 -1.30 -9.13
CA ARG A 89 1.26 -0.42 -10.11
C ARG A 89 -0.23 -0.22 -9.82
N LYS A 90 -0.90 -1.18 -9.17
CA LYS A 90 -2.29 -1.00 -8.70
C LYS A 90 -2.42 0.10 -7.64
N LYS A 91 -1.38 0.29 -6.83
CA LYS A 91 -1.35 1.33 -5.77
C LYS A 91 -0.85 2.67 -6.30
N LEU A 92 0.19 2.64 -7.13
CA LEU A 92 0.79 3.83 -7.72
C LEU A 92 1.41 3.50 -9.08
N ASN A 93 0.96 4.17 -10.13
CA ASN A 93 1.57 4.12 -11.46
C ASN A 93 1.90 5.54 -11.96
N LEU A 94 3.18 5.87 -12.07
CA LEU A 94 3.70 7.14 -12.56
C LEU A 94 3.35 7.39 -14.04
N SER A 95 3.11 6.34 -14.83
CA SER A 95 2.67 6.47 -16.22
C SER A 95 1.23 6.99 -16.34
N SER A 96 0.44 6.92 -15.27
CA SER A 96 -0.91 7.49 -15.20
C SER A 96 -0.98 8.79 -14.41
N TRP A 97 0.15 9.38 -14.02
CA TRP A 97 0.18 10.61 -13.19
C TRP A 97 -0.66 11.74 -13.77
N ASP A 98 -0.46 12.05 -15.05
CA ASP A 98 -1.16 13.14 -15.74
C ASP A 98 -2.66 12.86 -15.98
N GLN A 99 -3.12 11.63 -15.70
CA GLN A 99 -4.54 11.25 -15.76
C GLN A 99 -5.24 11.38 -14.40
N MET A 100 -4.47 11.51 -13.32
CA MET A 100 -4.99 11.68 -11.96
C MET A 100 -5.48 13.12 -11.77
N ALA A 101 -6.54 13.28 -10.97
CA ALA A 101 -6.99 14.60 -10.54
C ALA A 101 -5.95 15.24 -9.59
N ALA A 102 -5.98 16.57 -9.45
CA ALA A 102 -4.95 17.28 -8.67
C ALA A 102 -4.94 16.89 -7.18
N ASP A 103 -6.11 16.62 -6.60
CA ASP A 103 -6.29 16.12 -5.24
C ASP A 103 -5.76 14.68 -5.08
N GLU A 104 -5.99 13.83 -6.08
CA GLU A 104 -5.41 12.49 -6.13
C GLU A 104 -3.88 12.54 -6.24
N GLN A 105 -3.33 13.43 -7.08
CA GLN A 105 -1.88 13.64 -7.17
C GLN A 105 -1.29 14.12 -5.84
N GLU A 106 -1.94 15.07 -5.16
CA GLU A 106 -1.52 15.54 -3.84
C GLU A 106 -1.53 14.41 -2.81
N GLN A 107 -2.59 13.59 -2.81
CA GLN A 107 -2.66 12.41 -1.97
C GLN A 107 -1.50 11.45 -2.26
N MET A 108 -1.24 11.14 -3.54
CA MET A 108 -0.15 10.25 -3.95
C MET A 108 1.23 10.78 -3.53
N ILE A 109 1.47 12.09 -3.64
CA ILE A 109 2.68 12.74 -3.13
C ILE A 109 2.82 12.47 -1.61
N GLY A 110 1.73 12.64 -0.85
CA GLY A 110 1.70 12.35 0.57
C GLY A 110 2.03 10.89 0.90
N GLU A 111 1.45 9.95 0.15
CA GLU A 111 1.71 8.51 0.32
C GLU A 111 3.18 8.18 0.01
N ILE A 112 3.73 8.68 -1.10
CA ILE A 112 5.13 8.48 -1.49
C ILE A 112 6.07 8.96 -0.37
N ILE A 113 5.82 10.16 0.17
CA ILE A 113 6.65 10.74 1.22
C ILE A 113 6.56 9.92 2.51
N HIS A 114 5.36 9.45 2.86
CA HIS A 114 5.15 8.61 4.05
C HIS A 114 5.95 7.31 3.97
N GLU A 115 5.80 6.56 2.88
CA GLU A 115 6.48 5.28 2.66
C GLU A 115 8.00 5.46 2.59
N ALA A 116 8.47 6.54 1.95
CA ALA A 116 9.89 6.88 1.87
C ALA A 116 10.49 7.20 3.25
N LYS A 117 9.75 7.94 4.10
CA LYS A 117 10.18 8.26 5.48
C LYS A 117 10.15 7.03 6.40
N ALA A 118 9.16 6.16 6.22
CA ALA A 118 9.05 4.91 6.99
C ALA A 118 10.16 3.90 6.62
N GLY A 119 10.79 4.07 5.45
CA GLY A 119 11.79 3.11 4.95
C GLY A 119 11.17 1.78 4.50
N GLU A 120 9.85 1.76 4.32
CA GLU A 120 9.09 0.63 3.80
C GLU A 120 9.27 0.51 2.27
N MET A 121 9.56 1.63 1.61
CA MET A 121 9.88 1.68 0.19
C MET A 121 11.33 2.10 -0.08
N PRO A 122 12.11 1.30 -0.84
CA PRO A 122 11.78 -0.04 -1.34
C PRO A 122 11.77 -1.12 -0.24
N PRO A 123 11.01 -2.22 -0.41
CA PRO A 123 10.98 -3.32 0.55
C PRO A 123 12.38 -3.85 0.91
N SER A 124 12.59 -4.25 2.17
CA SER A 124 13.92 -4.64 2.67
C SER A 124 14.57 -5.77 1.86
N GLN A 125 13.78 -6.74 1.40
CA GLN A 125 14.25 -7.84 0.55
C GLN A 125 14.78 -7.35 -0.80
N TYR A 126 14.18 -6.28 -1.34
CA TYR A 126 14.59 -5.68 -2.61
C TYR A 126 15.90 -4.89 -2.44
N ARG A 127 16.05 -4.18 -1.32
CA ARG A 127 17.23 -3.35 -1.04
C ARG A 127 18.55 -4.14 -1.02
N LEU A 128 18.52 -5.41 -0.62
CA LEU A 128 19.72 -6.27 -0.56
C LEU A 128 20.35 -6.52 -1.94
N LEU A 129 19.53 -6.66 -2.98
CA LEU A 129 19.98 -6.95 -4.34
C LEU A 129 19.96 -5.71 -5.24
N HIS A 130 19.26 -4.66 -4.84
CA HIS A 130 19.03 -3.44 -5.62
C HIS A 130 19.50 -2.18 -4.90
N LEU A 131 20.81 -2.11 -4.63
CA LEU A 131 21.44 -0.94 -4.00
C LEU A 131 21.11 0.38 -4.72
N LYS A 132 20.93 0.34 -6.05
CA LYS A 132 20.62 1.53 -6.86
C LYS A 132 19.24 2.13 -6.57
N SER A 133 18.26 1.33 -6.15
CA SER A 133 16.90 1.81 -5.84
C SER A 133 16.75 2.33 -4.41
N GLN A 134 17.76 2.14 -3.55
CA GLN A 134 17.71 2.61 -2.18
C GLN A 134 17.62 4.14 -2.12
N LEU A 135 16.71 4.62 -1.27
CA LEU A 135 16.58 6.03 -0.95
C LEU A 135 17.58 6.40 0.14
N THR A 136 18.34 7.45 -0.11
CA THR A 136 19.20 8.10 0.89
C THR A 136 18.39 9.10 1.71
N THR A 137 18.94 9.54 2.85
CA THR A 137 18.33 10.61 3.64
C THR A 137 18.14 11.90 2.83
N GLN A 138 19.06 12.18 1.89
CA GLN A 138 18.93 13.31 0.98
C GLN A 138 17.78 13.10 -0.02
N ASP A 139 17.60 11.90 -0.55
CA ASP A 139 16.48 11.60 -1.44
C ASP A 139 15.14 11.80 -0.71
N VAL A 140 15.03 11.31 0.53
CA VAL A 140 13.83 11.47 1.36
C VAL A 140 13.57 12.96 1.67
N ALA A 141 14.62 13.74 1.94
CA ALA A 141 14.49 15.18 2.16
C ALA A 141 13.99 15.90 0.89
N THR A 142 14.57 15.59 -0.27
CA THR A 142 14.13 16.15 -1.56
C THR A 142 12.69 15.75 -1.87
N LEU A 143 12.31 14.49 -1.68
CA LEU A 143 10.91 14.04 -1.87
C LEU A 143 9.97 14.76 -0.90
N SER A 144 10.39 14.97 0.35
CA SER A 144 9.59 15.71 1.34
C SER A 144 9.32 17.16 0.92
N SER A 145 10.19 17.75 0.10
CA SER A 145 10.01 19.11 -0.43
C SER A 145 9.00 19.20 -1.59
N MET A 146 8.49 18.06 -2.09
CA MET A 146 7.40 18.03 -3.09
C MET A 146 6.07 18.50 -2.51
N GLN A 147 5.92 18.54 -1.19
CA GLN A 147 4.78 19.18 -0.56
C GLN A 147 4.83 20.67 -0.91
N THR A 148 3.92 21.10 -1.77
CA THR A 148 3.74 22.53 -2.07
C THR A 148 3.49 23.27 -0.76
N SER A 149 4.17 24.40 -0.58
CA SER A 149 3.82 25.41 0.42
C SER A 149 2.45 26.02 0.10
N GLU A 150 1.38 25.25 0.22
CA GLU A 150 0.01 25.69 0.48
C GLU A 150 -0.91 24.50 0.81
N ALA A 151 -0.46 23.63 1.72
CA ALA A 151 -1.36 23.02 2.69
C ALA A 151 -1.14 23.76 4.01
N PRO A 152 -2.17 24.08 4.82
CA PRO A 152 -1.98 24.85 6.03
C PRO A 152 -1.01 24.11 6.96
N GLN A 153 0.22 24.62 7.04
CA GLN A 153 1.06 24.39 8.20
C GLN A 153 0.50 25.21 9.36
N ALA A 154 -0.47 24.59 10.03
CA ALA A 154 -0.74 24.73 11.45
C ALA A 154 -1.57 23.48 11.80
N SER A 155 -1.16 22.58 12.68
CA SER A 155 -0.17 22.65 13.75
C SER A 155 -0.05 21.22 14.29
N THR A 156 0.85 21.00 15.24
CA THR A 156 0.79 19.86 16.16
C THR A 156 -0.55 19.83 16.89
N SER A 157 -1.57 19.28 16.24
CA SER A 157 -2.83 18.90 16.84
C SER A 157 -3.17 17.52 16.28
N SER A 158 -3.22 16.55 17.18
CA SER A 158 -3.72 15.20 16.96
C SER A 158 -5.23 15.16 16.64
N SER A 159 -5.78 16.18 15.98
CA SER A 159 -7.20 16.25 15.64
C SER A 159 -7.40 15.85 14.19
N GLY A 160 -8.01 14.69 13.97
CA GLY A 160 -8.39 14.25 12.63
C GLY A 160 -9.47 15.12 11.98
N ASP A 161 -9.60 14.96 10.67
CA ASP A 161 -10.64 15.57 9.83
C ASP A 161 -11.71 14.53 9.50
N ALA A 162 -12.95 14.82 9.87
CA ALA A 162 -14.05 13.90 9.69
C ALA A 162 -14.48 13.72 8.22
N ALA A 163 -14.31 14.73 7.35
CA ALA A 163 -14.62 14.59 5.93
C ALA A 163 -13.63 13.65 5.25
N ARG A 164 -12.33 13.75 5.58
CA ARG A 164 -11.34 12.75 5.17
C ARG A 164 -11.61 11.39 5.79
N GLY A 165 -11.99 11.35 7.06
CA GLY A 165 -12.34 10.12 7.75
C GLY A 165 -13.49 9.36 7.07
N LYS A 166 -14.49 10.07 6.55
CA LYS A 166 -15.57 9.50 5.75
C LYS A 166 -15.04 8.79 4.51
N MET A 167 -14.12 9.42 3.76
CA MET A 167 -13.52 8.81 2.57
C MET A 167 -12.70 7.56 2.92
N VAL A 168 -11.94 7.61 4.02
CA VAL A 168 -11.20 6.43 4.52
C VAL A 168 -12.16 5.31 4.90
N PHE A 169 -13.25 5.63 5.59
CA PHE A 169 -14.29 4.67 5.98
C PHE A 169 -14.92 4.00 4.76
N GLU A 170 -15.27 4.78 3.74
CA GLU A 170 -15.84 4.27 2.47
C GLU A 170 -14.89 3.31 1.76
N LYS A 171 -13.60 3.64 1.72
CA LYS A 171 -12.57 2.84 1.04
C LYS A 171 -12.20 1.56 1.80
N ARG A 172 -12.13 1.60 3.14
CA ARG A 172 -11.51 0.53 3.94
C ARG A 172 -12.49 -0.27 4.79
N CYS A 173 -13.60 0.32 5.21
CA CYS A 173 -14.46 -0.27 6.24
C CYS A 173 -15.81 -0.77 5.70
N MET A 174 -16.33 -0.14 4.63
CA MET A 174 -17.67 -0.44 4.10
C MET A 174 -17.87 -1.86 3.55
N GLY A 175 -16.78 -2.58 3.28
CA GLY A 175 -16.85 -4.00 2.92
C GLY A 175 -17.43 -4.86 4.03
N CYS A 176 -17.20 -4.50 5.30
CA CYS A 176 -17.64 -5.28 6.45
C CYS A 176 -18.60 -4.52 7.36
N HIS A 177 -18.46 -3.20 7.46
CA HIS A 177 -19.18 -2.36 8.39
C HIS A 177 -20.13 -1.40 7.69
N THR A 178 -21.16 -0.98 8.42
CA THR A 178 -21.92 0.23 8.10
C THR A 178 -22.07 1.09 9.33
N MET A 179 -22.60 2.29 9.18
CA MET A 179 -22.91 3.13 10.34
C MET A 179 -24.09 2.58 11.13
N GLU A 180 -25.14 2.07 10.49
CA GLU A 180 -26.41 1.81 11.17
C GLU A 180 -26.80 0.34 11.29
N ALA A 181 -26.32 -0.52 10.40
CA ALA A 181 -26.67 -1.93 10.34
C ALA A 181 -25.47 -2.85 10.59
N ASP A 182 -25.74 -3.96 11.27
CA ASP A 182 -24.78 -5.04 11.45
C ASP A 182 -24.67 -5.84 10.12
N ARG A 183 -23.45 -6.22 9.74
CA ARG A 183 -23.12 -7.03 8.55
C ARG A 183 -22.08 -8.09 8.93
N GLU A 184 -21.02 -8.23 8.13
CA GLU A 184 -19.83 -9.02 8.47
C GLU A 184 -19.18 -8.50 9.76
N GLY A 185 -19.17 -7.17 9.93
CA GLY A 185 -18.84 -6.48 11.17
C GLY A 185 -20.05 -5.78 11.80
N PRO A 186 -20.01 -5.44 13.10
CA PRO A 186 -21.08 -4.70 13.77
C PRO A 186 -21.20 -3.26 13.24
N ARG A 187 -22.37 -2.65 13.44
CA ARG A 187 -22.57 -1.22 13.14
C ARG A 187 -21.63 -0.30 13.93
N LEU A 188 -21.18 0.80 13.31
CA LEU A 188 -20.18 1.71 13.90
C LEU A 188 -20.75 3.04 14.42
N ALA A 189 -22.01 3.39 14.14
CA ALA A 189 -22.64 4.52 14.84
C ALA A 189 -22.67 4.25 16.35
N GLY A 190 -22.29 5.26 17.13
CA GLY A 190 -22.12 5.17 18.58
C GLY A 190 -20.96 4.27 18.99
N VAL A 191 -19.96 4.03 18.14
CA VAL A 191 -18.77 3.25 18.54
C VAL A 191 -17.93 4.00 19.56
N PHE A 192 -17.79 5.32 19.43
CA PHE A 192 -17.03 6.14 20.38
C PHE A 192 -17.73 6.18 21.74
N GLY A 193 -17.04 5.71 22.78
CA GLY A 193 -17.52 5.54 24.14
C GLY A 193 -18.17 4.17 24.43
N ARG A 194 -18.37 3.32 23.41
CA ARG A 194 -19.02 2.01 23.59
C ARG A 194 -18.02 0.96 24.06
N LYS A 195 -18.50 -0.01 24.85
CA LYS A 195 -17.69 -1.18 25.22
C LYS A 195 -17.44 -2.07 23.99
N ALA A 196 -16.23 -2.59 23.87
CA ALA A 196 -15.92 -3.58 22.85
C ALA A 196 -16.80 -4.83 23.03
N GLY A 197 -17.23 -5.42 21.92
CA GLY A 197 -18.05 -6.63 21.95
C GLY A 197 -19.48 -6.47 22.47
N SER A 198 -20.04 -5.25 22.49
CA SER A 198 -21.31 -4.97 23.19
C SER A 198 -22.52 -4.67 22.32
N VAL A 199 -22.43 -4.72 20.98
CA VAL A 199 -23.63 -4.56 20.13
C VAL A 199 -24.53 -5.79 20.29
N ALA A 200 -25.76 -5.57 20.73
CA ALA A 200 -26.72 -6.64 20.97
C ALA A 200 -27.02 -7.41 19.68
N GLY A 201 -26.99 -8.74 19.76
CA GLY A 201 -27.26 -9.63 18.64
C GLY A 201 -26.06 -9.91 17.71
N PHE A 202 -24.94 -9.20 17.85
CA PHE A 202 -23.76 -9.43 17.03
C PHE A 202 -22.84 -10.52 17.62
N ASN A 203 -22.37 -11.43 16.77
CA ASN A 203 -21.51 -12.55 17.15
C ASN A 203 -20.03 -12.14 17.16
N TYR A 204 -19.57 -11.57 18.27
CA TYR A 204 -18.16 -11.23 18.46
C TYR A 204 -17.26 -12.43 18.76
N SER A 205 -15.97 -12.29 18.41
CA SER A 205 -14.91 -13.22 18.81
C SER A 205 -14.75 -13.31 20.33
N ALA A 206 -14.18 -14.42 20.81
CA ALA A 206 -13.93 -14.62 22.23
C ALA A 206 -12.94 -13.58 22.79
N GLY A 207 -11.89 -13.24 22.03
CA GLY A 207 -10.90 -12.23 22.40
C GLY A 207 -11.55 -10.87 22.62
N LEU A 208 -12.34 -10.39 21.64
CA LEU A 208 -12.94 -9.06 21.72
C LEU A 208 -13.98 -8.94 22.83
N LYS A 209 -14.79 -9.99 23.08
CA LYS A 209 -15.76 -10.05 24.19
C LYS A 209 -15.09 -9.95 25.57
N LYS A 210 -13.88 -10.50 25.73
CA LYS A 210 -13.14 -10.54 27.00
C LYS A 210 -12.19 -9.36 27.19
N SER A 211 -11.98 -8.55 26.16
CA SER A 211 -10.97 -7.47 26.16
C SER A 211 -11.18 -6.40 27.23
N GLY A 212 -12.43 -6.15 27.65
CA GLY A 212 -12.76 -5.09 28.59
C GLY A 212 -12.56 -3.66 28.05
N ILE A 213 -12.24 -3.51 26.77
CA ILE A 213 -11.95 -2.22 26.13
C ILE A 213 -13.22 -1.36 26.07
N THR A 214 -13.04 -0.07 26.30
CA THR A 214 -14.01 0.97 25.94
C THR A 214 -13.40 1.80 24.82
N TRP A 215 -14.13 2.00 23.73
CA TRP A 215 -13.63 2.66 22.53
C TRP A 215 -13.54 4.17 22.72
N ASP A 216 -12.37 4.63 23.12
CA ASP A 216 -11.96 6.03 23.12
C ASP A 216 -10.93 6.28 22.01
N GLU A 217 -10.40 7.50 21.95
CA GLU A 217 -9.40 7.89 20.96
C GLU A 217 -8.12 7.05 21.04
N ALA A 218 -7.63 6.76 22.24
CA ALA A 218 -6.39 6.02 22.43
C ALA A 218 -6.54 4.52 22.13
N SER A 219 -7.68 3.93 22.45
CA SER A 219 -7.97 2.53 22.15
C SER A 219 -8.33 2.31 20.69
N LEU A 220 -9.05 3.24 20.06
CA LEU A 220 -9.29 3.20 18.61
C LEU A 220 -7.99 3.39 17.82
N GLU A 221 -7.09 4.27 18.26
CA GLU A 221 -5.79 4.45 17.61
C GLU A 221 -4.96 3.15 17.63
N ARG A 222 -4.89 2.49 18.80
CA ARG A 222 -4.17 1.20 18.94
C ARG A 222 -4.84 0.10 18.13
N TRP A 223 -6.17 0.01 18.19
CA TRP A 223 -6.95 -0.97 17.46
C TRP A 223 -6.78 -0.83 15.96
N LEU A 224 -6.90 0.39 15.44
CA LEU A 224 -6.72 0.67 14.02
C LEU A 224 -5.26 0.57 13.58
N THR A 225 -4.29 0.55 14.50
CA THR A 225 -2.88 0.29 14.13
C THR A 225 -2.67 -1.19 13.85
N ASP A 226 -3.05 -2.05 14.79
CA ASP A 226 -2.88 -3.50 14.68
C ASP A 226 -3.91 -4.22 15.59
N PRO A 227 -5.05 -4.66 15.02
CA PRO A 227 -6.09 -5.37 15.77
C PRO A 227 -5.61 -6.69 16.39
N ASP A 228 -4.76 -7.44 15.67
CA ASP A 228 -4.29 -8.76 16.07
C ASP A 228 -3.31 -8.67 17.22
N MET A 229 -2.45 -7.64 17.21
CA MET A 229 -1.56 -7.34 18.33
C MET A 229 -2.33 -6.84 19.55
N MET A 230 -3.37 -6.00 19.36
CA MET A 230 -4.13 -5.44 20.48
C MET A 230 -5.02 -6.49 21.15
N VAL A 231 -5.69 -7.33 20.35
CA VAL A 231 -6.57 -8.39 20.84
C VAL A 231 -6.31 -9.66 20.02
N PRO A 232 -5.49 -10.59 20.53
CA PRO A 232 -5.34 -11.90 19.93
C PRO A 232 -6.69 -12.62 19.76
N ASP A 233 -6.81 -13.44 18.72
CA ASP A 233 -8.04 -14.17 18.36
C ASP A 233 -9.26 -13.25 18.15
N ASN A 234 -9.03 -12.05 17.62
CA ASN A 234 -10.10 -11.21 17.08
C ASN A 234 -10.44 -11.60 15.62
N ASN A 235 -11.63 -11.24 15.14
CA ASN A 235 -12.09 -11.58 13.80
C ASN A 235 -11.83 -10.47 12.76
N MET A 236 -11.21 -9.35 13.15
CA MET A 236 -11.01 -8.16 12.31
C MET A 236 -9.52 -7.83 12.20
N SER A 237 -8.77 -8.60 11.41
CA SER A 237 -7.32 -8.43 11.19
C SER A 237 -6.95 -7.28 10.23
N ILE A 238 -7.79 -6.25 10.12
CA ILE A 238 -7.59 -5.13 9.19
C ILE A 238 -7.13 -3.89 9.96
N GLY A 239 -5.86 -3.54 9.81
CA GLY A 239 -5.29 -2.28 10.29
C GLY A 239 -5.34 -1.14 9.26
N VAL A 240 -5.07 0.07 9.72
CA VAL A 240 -4.94 1.32 8.97
C VAL A 240 -3.51 1.86 9.21
N PRO A 241 -2.57 1.62 8.28
CA PRO A 241 -1.15 1.89 8.51
C PRO A 241 -0.84 3.37 8.81
N ARG A 242 -1.56 4.30 8.18
CA ARG A 242 -1.28 5.73 8.28
C ARG A 242 -1.93 6.36 9.50
N ALA A 243 -1.12 6.94 10.38
CA ALA A 243 -1.58 7.62 11.59
C ALA A 243 -2.61 8.73 11.35
N GLN A 244 -2.45 9.47 10.24
CA GLN A 244 -3.42 10.52 9.88
C GLN A 244 -4.78 9.93 9.48
N GLU A 245 -4.80 8.84 8.69
CA GLU A 245 -6.05 8.16 8.33
C GLU A 245 -6.78 7.61 9.57
N ARG A 246 -6.03 7.10 10.56
CA ARG A 246 -6.61 6.68 11.86
C ARG A 246 -7.21 7.85 12.61
N SER A 247 -6.47 8.96 12.73
CA SER A 247 -6.95 10.18 13.39
C SER A 247 -8.22 10.71 12.71
N ASP A 248 -8.24 10.75 11.37
CA ASP A 248 -9.37 11.20 10.56
C ASP A 248 -10.59 10.26 10.73
N LEU A 249 -10.40 8.94 10.75
CA LEU A 249 -11.45 7.96 11.07
C LEU A 249 -12.04 8.17 12.47
N ILE A 250 -11.20 8.39 13.48
CA ILE A 250 -11.64 8.65 14.85
C ILE A 250 -12.47 9.94 14.90
N ALA A 251 -12.05 10.98 14.18
CA ALA A 251 -12.82 12.22 14.06
C ALA A 251 -14.18 12.00 13.38
N TYR A 252 -14.22 11.17 12.34
CA TYR A 252 -15.48 10.78 11.69
C TYR A 252 -16.40 10.00 12.63
N PHE A 253 -15.89 8.99 13.35
CA PHE A 253 -16.69 8.21 14.30
C PHE A 253 -17.27 9.05 15.44
N LYS A 254 -16.54 10.09 15.90
CA LYS A 254 -17.03 11.04 16.91
C LYS A 254 -18.30 11.79 16.48
N GLN A 255 -18.61 11.86 15.18
CA GLN A 255 -19.83 12.50 14.66
C GLN A 255 -21.09 11.66 14.84
N PHE A 256 -20.96 10.35 15.07
CA PHE A 256 -22.07 9.41 15.19
C PHE A 256 -22.12 8.87 16.61
N LYS A 257 -22.89 9.54 17.47
CA LYS A 257 -23.13 9.12 18.86
C LYS A 257 -24.39 8.28 18.97
#